data_AF-A0AAD9A0A2-F1
#
_entry.id   AF-A0AAD9A0A2-F1
#
_cell.length_a   1.000
_cell.length_b   1.000
_cell.length_c   1.000
_cell.angle_alpha   90.00
_cell.angle_beta   90.00
_cell.angle_gamma   90.00
#
_symmetry.space_group_name_H-M   'P 1'
#
loop_
_entity.id
_entity.type
_entity.pdbx_description
1 polymer ?
#
loop_
_entity_poly.entity_id
_entity_poly.type
_entity_poly.pdbx_seq_one_letter_code
_entity_poly.pdbx_strand_id
1 'polypeptide(L)'
;MTVFPQDAFHTQVNPECSPASVAVSFTSEEAGVGLIASQTFALSDDVIERSFGNTIAGEDIDKVRDAIPNGMAIKVEECLKKCGIQKRAA
;
A
#
# COMPACT_ATOMS: atom_id res chain seq x y z
N MET A 1 7.43 -0.05 -20.97
CA MET A 1 6.07 -0.56 -20.66
C MET A 1 6.24 -1.91 -19.97
N THR A 2 5.57 -2.12 -18.85
CA THR A 2 5.63 -3.37 -18.07
C THR A 2 4.21 -3.90 -17.95
N VAL A 3 4.03 -5.20 -18.20
CA VAL A 3 2.72 -5.86 -18.09
C VAL A 3 2.67 -6.61 -16.77
N PHE A 4 1.66 -6.28 -15.95
CA PHE A 4 1.33 -7.04 -14.76
C PHE A 4 0.10 -7.90 -15.06
N PRO A 5 0.19 -9.24 -14.98
CA PRO A 5 -0.98 -10.09 -15.12
C PRO A 5 -2.05 -9.74 -14.09
N GLN A 6 -3.32 -9.98 -14.41
CA GLN A 6 -4.41 -9.82 -13.46
C GLN A 6 -4.12 -10.64 -12.19
N ASP A 7 -4.45 -10.06 -11.04
CA ASP A 7 -4.21 -10.60 -9.69
C ASP A 7 -2.73 -10.78 -9.30
N ALA A 8 -1.77 -10.40 -10.15
CA ALA A 8 -0.36 -10.39 -9.78
C ALA A 8 -0.04 -9.19 -8.85
N PHE A 9 0.57 -9.49 -7.70
CA PHE A 9 1.04 -8.47 -6.79
C PHE A 9 2.31 -7.82 -7.34
N HIS A 10 2.37 -6.50 -7.27
CA HIS A 10 3.55 -5.73 -7.61
C HIS A 10 3.65 -4.47 -6.76
N THR A 11 4.85 -3.91 -6.66
CA THR A 11 5.09 -2.62 -6.03
C THR A 11 5.66 -1.66 -7.06
N GLN A 12 5.28 -0.39 -6.97
CA GLN A 12 5.83 0.66 -7.80
C GLN A 12 6.51 1.68 -6.90
N VAL A 13 7.80 1.91 -7.16
CA VAL A 13 8.64 2.82 -6.39
C VAL A 13 9.38 3.69 -7.39
N ASN A 14 9.41 5.00 -7.17
CA ASN A 14 10.34 5.89 -7.85
C ASN A 14 11.69 5.82 -7.11
N PRO A 15 12.74 5.20 -7.67
CA PRO A 15 14.03 5.11 -6.99
C PRO A 15 14.79 6.44 -7.02
N GLU A 16 14.43 7.35 -7.92
CA GLU A 16 15.08 8.63 -8.18
C GLU A 16 14.43 9.80 -7.43
N CYS A 17 15.13 10.93 -7.39
CA CYS A 17 14.65 12.16 -6.76
C CYS A 17 13.97 13.14 -7.72
N SER A 18 14.06 12.90 -9.03
CA SER A 18 13.27 13.63 -10.01
C SER A 18 11.81 13.16 -9.98
N PRO A 19 10.84 14.05 -10.22
CA PRO A 19 9.45 13.65 -10.43
C PRO A 19 9.34 12.56 -11.49
N ALA A 20 8.60 11.50 -11.17
CA ALA A 20 8.28 10.43 -12.10
C ALA A 20 6.75 10.33 -12.21
N SER A 21 6.28 10.14 -13.45
CA SER A 21 4.87 9.93 -13.75
C SER A 21 4.67 8.51 -14.24
N VAL A 22 3.60 7.87 -13.79
CA VAL A 22 3.17 6.57 -14.30
C VAL A 22 1.77 6.69 -14.89
N ALA A 23 1.56 6.05 -16.03
CA ALA A 23 0.24 5.87 -16.63
C ALA A 23 -0.10 4.38 -16.54
N VAL A 24 -1.26 4.07 -15.97
CA VAL A 24 -1.76 2.72 -15.79
C VAL A 24 -3.03 2.56 -16.61
N SER A 25 -3.15 1.44 -17.30
CA SER A 25 -4.35 1.05 -18.05
C SER A 25 -4.73 -0.37 -17.65
N PHE A 26 -6.03 -0.64 -17.67
CA PHE A 26 -6.57 -1.96 -17.39
C PHE A 26 -7.22 -2.53 -18.66
N THR A 27 -7.16 -3.85 -18.82
CA THR A 27 -7.75 -4.54 -19.97
C THR A 27 -9.22 -4.92 -19.76
N SER A 28 -9.82 -4.56 -18.62
CA SER A 28 -11.20 -4.87 -18.24
C SER A 28 -11.91 -3.61 -17.73
N GLU A 29 -13.20 -3.49 -18.03
CA GLU A 29 -14.07 -2.41 -17.54
C GLU A 29 -14.35 -2.51 -16.04
N GLU A 30 -14.25 -3.71 -15.48
CA GLU A 30 -14.48 -3.98 -14.05
C GLU A 30 -13.17 -4.04 -13.24
N ALA A 31 -12.06 -3.61 -13.82
CA ALA A 31 -10.77 -3.67 -13.15
C ALA A 31 -10.74 -2.78 -11.89
N GLY A 32 -10.17 -3.33 -10.83
CA GLY A 32 -9.96 -2.63 -9.56
C GLY A 32 -8.50 -2.66 -9.12
N VAL A 33 -8.17 -1.81 -8.15
CA VAL A 33 -6.88 -1.82 -7.47
C VAL A 33 -7.09 -2.30 -6.04
N GLY A 34 -6.38 -3.36 -5.66
CA GLY A 34 -6.31 -3.84 -4.29
C GLY A 34 -5.05 -3.36 -3.59
N LEU A 35 -5.20 -2.79 -2.39
CA LEU A 35 -4.08 -2.50 -1.49
C LEU A 35 -3.95 -3.64 -0.49
N ILE A 36 -2.89 -4.44 -0.63
CA ILE A 36 -2.73 -5.70 0.09
C ILE A 36 -2.93 -5.52 1.60
N ALA A 37 -2.22 -4.58 2.23
CA ALA A 37 -2.35 -4.34 3.67
C ALA A 37 -3.79 -3.93 4.06
N SER A 38 -4.39 -2.96 3.36
CA SER A 38 -5.76 -2.50 3.63
C SER A 38 -6.78 -3.63 3.49
N GLN A 39 -6.65 -4.46 2.46
CA GLN A 39 -7.56 -5.58 2.21
C GLN A 39 -7.39 -6.71 3.22
N THR A 40 -6.15 -7.07 3.57
CA THR A 40 -5.88 -8.08 4.60
C THR A 40 -6.44 -7.67 5.94
N PHE A 41 -6.25 -6.41 6.35
CA PHE A 41 -6.70 -5.91 7.66
C PHE A 41 -8.15 -5.43 7.68
N ALA A 42 -8.86 -5.45 6.55
CA ALA A 42 -10.31 -5.28 6.48
C ALA A 42 -11.08 -6.56 6.84
N LEU A 43 -10.41 -7.70 6.92
CA LEU A 43 -11.00 -8.95 7.41
C LEU A 43 -11.30 -8.85 8.90
N SER A 44 -12.19 -9.70 9.40
CA SER A 44 -12.51 -9.78 10.81
C SER A 44 -11.32 -10.29 11.63
N ASP A 45 -11.29 -9.94 12.91
CA ASP A 45 -10.18 -10.26 13.82
C ASP A 45 -9.91 -11.77 13.86
N ASP A 46 -10.96 -12.59 13.91
CA ASP A 46 -10.84 -14.05 13.94
C ASP A 46 -10.16 -14.61 12.67
N VAL A 47 -10.42 -14.01 11.51
CA VAL A 47 -9.80 -14.41 10.25
C VAL A 47 -8.34 -13.99 10.23
N ILE A 48 -8.03 -12.78 10.71
CA ILE A 48 -6.65 -12.28 10.82
C ILE A 48 -5.87 -13.15 11.80
N GLU A 49 -6.33 -13.30 13.04
CA GLU A 49 -5.68 -14.12 14.07
C GLU A 49 -5.35 -15.52 13.54
N ARG A 50 -6.33 -16.22 12.95
CA ARG A 50 -6.11 -17.55 12.38
C ARG A 50 -5.13 -17.56 11.22
N SER A 51 -5.18 -16.56 10.34
CA SER A 51 -4.26 -16.43 9.19
C SER A 51 -2.81 -16.22 9.64
N PHE A 52 -2.61 -15.59 10.80
CA PHE A 52 -1.31 -15.39 11.43
C PHE A 52 -1.01 -16.42 12.54
N GLY A 53 -1.66 -17.59 12.52
CA GLY A 53 -1.36 -18.70 13.43
C GLY A 53 -1.71 -18.43 14.90
N ASN A 54 -2.66 -17.52 15.15
CA ASN A 54 -3.08 -17.02 16.47
C ASN A 54 -1.92 -16.40 17.27
N THR A 55 -0.98 -15.76 16.58
CA THR A 55 0.21 -15.13 17.20
C THR A 55 0.10 -13.61 17.35
N ILE A 56 -0.93 -13.00 16.77
CA ILE A 56 -1.20 -11.55 16.84
C ILE A 56 -2.40 -11.35 17.76
N ALA A 57 -2.27 -10.47 18.76
CA ALA A 57 -3.38 -10.10 19.64
C ALA A 57 -4.32 -9.10 18.96
N GLY A 58 -5.61 -9.09 19.33
CA GLY A 58 -6.59 -8.15 18.80
C GLY A 58 -6.16 -6.67 18.90
N GLU A 59 -5.50 -6.27 20.00
CA GLU A 59 -4.97 -4.91 20.15
C GLU A 59 -3.90 -4.55 19.10
N ASP A 60 -3.11 -5.52 18.65
CA ASP A 60 -2.12 -5.33 17.58
C ASP A 60 -2.79 -5.24 16.21
N ILE A 61 -3.93 -5.92 16.01
CA ILE A 61 -4.73 -5.83 14.77
C ILE A 61 -5.25 -4.39 14.59
N ASP A 62 -5.86 -3.84 15.64
CA ASP A 62 -6.41 -2.47 15.60
C ASP A 62 -5.30 -1.43 15.41
N LYS A 63 -4.18 -1.61 16.12
CA LYS A 63 -2.99 -0.76 15.93
C LYS A 63 -2.49 -0.75 14.49
N VAL A 64 -2.51 -1.90 13.80
CA VAL A 64 -2.12 -1.97 12.39
C VAL A 64 -3.17 -1.31 11.50
N ARG A 65 -4.47 -1.54 11.72
CA ARG A 65 -5.56 -0.90 10.97
C ARG A 65 -5.43 0.62 10.99
N ASP A 66 -5.19 1.21 12.15
CA ASP A 66 -5.03 2.65 12.32
C ASP A 66 -3.76 3.20 11.66
N ALA A 67 -2.74 2.36 11.48
CA ALA A 67 -1.47 2.74 10.86
C ALA A 67 -1.47 2.60 9.33
N ILE A 68 -2.41 1.85 8.74
CA ILE A 68 -2.49 1.65 7.30
C ILE A 68 -2.87 2.99 6.62
N PRO A 69 -2.10 3.46 5.62
CA PRO A 69 -2.45 4.67 4.89
C PRO A 69 -3.79 4.51 4.15
N ASN A 70 -4.64 5.54 4.22
CA ASN A 70 -5.92 5.60 3.50
C ASN A 70 -5.78 5.75 1.96
N GLY A 71 -4.55 5.74 1.41
CA GLY A 71 -4.30 5.99 -0.01
C GLY A 71 -3.19 5.12 -0.58
N MET A 72 -3.17 5.00 -1.92
CA MET A 72 -2.22 4.20 -2.71
C MET A 72 -0.75 4.58 -2.50
N ALA A 73 -0.46 5.85 -2.20
CA ALA A 73 0.90 6.36 -2.13
C ALA A 73 1.52 6.11 -0.76
N ILE A 74 2.40 5.10 -0.67
CA ILE A 74 3.18 4.84 0.53
C ILE A 74 4.33 5.87 0.61
N LYS A 75 4.10 6.85 1.50
CA LYS A 75 5.05 7.75 2.17
C LYS A 75 6.00 8.57 1.30
N VAL A 76 5.42 9.67 0.82
CA VAL A 76 6.08 10.93 0.45
C VAL A 76 7.20 11.32 1.43
N GLU A 77 7.07 11.06 2.73
CA GLU A 77 8.08 11.42 3.75
C GLU A 77 9.42 10.71 3.57
N GLU A 78 9.42 9.45 3.13
CA GLU A 78 10.66 8.71 2.87
C GLU A 78 11.35 9.24 1.62
N CYS A 79 10.58 9.54 0.58
CA CYS A 79 11.06 10.22 -0.62
C CYS A 79 11.65 11.61 -0.30
N LEU A 80 10.92 12.43 0.45
CA LEU A 80 11.37 13.76 0.88
C LEU A 80 12.69 13.70 1.65
N LYS A 81 12.82 12.74 2.58
CA LYS A 81 14.06 12.52 3.34
C LYS A 81 15.20 12.06 2.44
N LYS A 82 14.97 11.09 1.55
CA LYS A 82 15.98 10.56 0.61
C LYS A 82 16.48 11.65 -0.35
N CYS A 83 15.60 12.55 -0.75
CA CYS A 83 15.89 13.55 -1.76
C CYS A 83 16.28 14.92 -1.20
N GLY A 84 16.37 15.06 0.13
CA GLY A 84 16.70 16.33 0.77
C GLY A 84 15.66 17.43 0.53
N ILE A 85 14.42 17.06 0.21
CA ILE A 85 13.34 18.00 -0.09
C ILE A 85 12.59 18.27 1.22
N GLN A 86 12.55 19.53 1.66
CA GLN A 86 11.72 19.91 2.80
C GLN A 86 10.23 19.86 2.44
N LYS A 87 9.44 19.22 3.30
CA LYS A 87 7.97 19.21 3.21
C LYS A 87 7.48 20.67 3.29
N ARG A 88 6.69 21.14 2.31
CA ARG A 88 6.06 22.47 2.40
C ARG A 88 5.12 22.49 3.61
N ALA A 89 5.16 23.57 4.40
CA ALA A 89 4.21 23.78 5.47
C ALA A 89 2.78 23.86 4.89
N ALA A 90 1.82 23.28 5.60
CA ALA A 90 0.41 23.29 5.24
C ALA A 90 -0.20 24.70 5.36
#